data_AF-A0A6C0KSM6-F1
#
_entry.id   AF-A0A6C0KSM6-F1
#
_cell.length_a   1.000
_cell.length_b   1.000
_cell.length_c   1.000
_cell.angle_alpha   90.00
_cell.angle_beta   90.00
_cell.angle_gamma   90.00
#
_symmetry.space_group_name_H-M   'P 1'
#
loop_
_entity.id
_entity.type
_entity.pdbx_description
1 polymer ?
#
loop_
_entity_poly.entity_id
_entity_poly.type
_entity_poly.pdbx_seq_one_letter_code
_entity_poly.pdbx_strand_id
1 'polypeptide(L)'
;MKTLPKYILNKLTTSEKNKLQSLLDKHHKTGEKMVEVQAIASMAMRKETKEHPGQPWTAATQRKINQGFKYEMIAFKASDELKAYMEEMRKKY
;
A
#
# COMPACT_ATOMS: atom_id res chain seq x y z
N MET A 1 1.25 -7.11 -9.74
CA MET A 1 1.49 -8.31 -8.88
C MET A 1 1.05 -9.55 -9.67
N LYS A 2 1.87 -10.58 -9.84
CA LYS A 2 1.45 -11.80 -10.58
C LYS A 2 0.60 -12.67 -9.66
N THR A 3 -0.64 -12.95 -10.05
CA THR A 3 -1.59 -13.79 -9.29
C THR A 3 -1.08 -15.22 -9.10
N LEU A 4 -1.70 -15.97 -8.19
CA LEU A 4 -1.47 -17.41 -8.09
C LEU A 4 -2.01 -18.09 -9.36
N PRO A 5 -1.28 -19.06 -9.94
CA PRO A 5 -1.79 -19.89 -11.01
C PRO A 5 -3.14 -20.54 -10.66
N LYS A 6 -4.02 -20.68 -11.66
CA LYS A 6 -5.38 -21.25 -11.47
C LYS A 6 -5.36 -22.64 -10.84
N TYR A 7 -4.38 -23.47 -11.17
CA TYR A 7 -4.24 -24.82 -10.60
C TYR A 7 -3.95 -24.80 -9.09
N ILE A 8 -3.25 -23.79 -8.57
CA ILE A 8 -3.02 -23.61 -7.13
C ILE A 8 -4.29 -23.09 -6.46
N LEU A 9 -4.92 -22.06 -7.05
CA LEU A 9 -6.17 -21.48 -6.52
C LEU A 9 -7.27 -22.52 -6.31
N ASN A 10 -7.36 -23.51 -7.21
CA ASN A 10 -8.32 -24.60 -7.11
C ASN A 10 -8.01 -25.59 -5.96
N LYS A 11 -6.75 -25.72 -5.55
CA LYS A 11 -6.31 -26.61 -4.46
C LYS A 11 -6.41 -25.97 -3.07
N LEU A 12 -6.57 -24.66 -2.99
CA LEU A 12 -6.69 -23.95 -1.71
C LEU A 12 -7.95 -24.40 -0.96
N THR A 13 -7.79 -24.66 0.34
CA THR A 13 -8.88 -24.86 1.29
C THR A 13 -9.70 -23.57 1.45
N THR A 14 -10.90 -23.68 2.02
CA THR A 14 -11.74 -22.51 2.34
C THR A 14 -11.01 -21.51 3.24
N SER A 15 -10.27 -22.01 4.24
CA SER A 15 -9.48 -21.16 5.14
C SER A 15 -8.40 -20.37 4.40
N GLU A 16 -7.66 -21.02 3.50
CA GLU A 16 -6.61 -20.38 2.70
C GLU A 16 -7.18 -19.37 1.70
N LYS A 17 -8.31 -19.68 1.06
CA LYS A 17 -9.03 -18.74 0.19
C LYS A 17 -9.46 -17.50 0.96
N ASN A 18 -10.02 -17.66 2.17
CA ASN A 18 -10.42 -16.54 3.01
C ASN A 18 -9.22 -15.69 3.44
N LYS A 19 -8.10 -16.32 3.81
CA LYS A 19 -6.87 -15.60 4.15
C LYS A 19 -6.31 -14.84 2.95
N LEU A 20 -6.26 -15.46 1.77
CA LEU A 20 -5.82 -14.82 0.53
C LEU A 20 -6.68 -13.58 0.21
N GLN A 21 -8.00 -13.72 0.27
CA GLN A 21 -8.93 -12.63 0.01
C GLN A 21 -8.73 -11.48 1.01
N SER A 22 -8.62 -11.80 2.30
CA SER A 22 -8.36 -10.78 3.34
C SER A 22 -7.05 -10.01 3.10
N LEU A 23 -5.99 -10.69 2.64
CA LEU A 23 -4.72 -10.05 2.31
C LEU A 23 -4.82 -9.18 1.05
N LEU A 24 -5.57 -9.63 0.03
CA LEU A 24 -5.85 -8.85 -1.17
C LEU A 24 -6.63 -7.57 -0.83
N ASP A 25 -7.69 -7.68 -0.03
CA ASP A 25 -8.51 -6.54 0.39
C ASP A 25 -7.68 -5.54 1.19
N LYS A 26 -6.83 -6.03 2.11
CA LYS A 26 -5.90 -5.20 2.88
C LYS A 26 -4.90 -4.50 1.97
N HIS A 27 -4.29 -5.21 1.02
CA HIS A 27 -3.34 -4.63 0.07
C HIS A 27 -4.01 -3.54 -0.79
N HIS A 28 -5.20 -3.80 -1.30
CA HIS A 28 -5.95 -2.85 -2.11
C HIS A 28 -6.31 -1.59 -1.31
N LYS A 29 -6.96 -1.76 -0.15
CA LYS A 29 -7.38 -0.64 0.71
C LYS A 29 -6.21 0.22 1.17
N THR A 30 -5.10 -0.40 1.54
CA THR A 30 -3.90 0.34 1.97
C THR A 30 -3.21 1.05 0.80
N GLY A 31 -3.18 0.43 -0.38
CA GLY A 31 -2.69 1.05 -1.62
C GLY A 31 -3.51 2.28 -2.04
N GLU A 32 -4.84 2.18 -2.03
CA GLU A 32 -5.72 3.32 -2.32
C GLU A 32 -5.48 4.47 -1.33
N LYS A 33 -5.40 4.15 -0.04
CA LYS A 33 -5.18 5.17 0.99
C LYS A 33 -3.82 5.84 0.85
N MET A 34 -2.78 5.07 0.50
CA MET A 34 -1.45 5.60 0.21
C MET A 34 -1.50 6.61 -0.94
N VAL A 35 -2.14 6.27 -2.05
CA VAL A 35 -2.27 7.17 -3.22
C VAL A 35 -3.00 8.46 -2.83
N GLU A 36 -4.10 8.36 -2.08
CA GLU A 36 -4.87 9.50 -1.61
C GLU A 36 -4.00 10.44 -0.75
N VAL A 37 -3.28 9.91 0.24
CA VAL A 37 -2.48 10.76 1.14
C VAL A 37 -1.23 11.32 0.45
N GLN A 38 -0.61 10.59 -0.47
CA GLN A 38 0.51 11.08 -1.28
C GLN A 38 0.06 12.20 -2.21
N ALA A 39 -1.15 12.13 -2.79
CA ALA A 39 -1.72 13.21 -3.58
C ALA A 39 -1.94 14.47 -2.74
N ILE A 40 -2.52 14.34 -1.54
CA ILE A 40 -2.72 15.46 -0.61
C ILE A 40 -1.38 16.11 -0.22
N ALA A 41 -0.37 15.30 0.11
CA ALA A 41 0.97 15.79 0.43
C ALA A 41 1.59 16.53 -0.77
N SER A 42 1.47 15.96 -1.98
CA SER A 42 1.99 16.55 -3.22
C SER A 42 1.35 17.89 -3.55
N MET A 43 0.03 18.00 -3.38
CA MET A 43 -0.69 19.25 -3.57
C MET A 43 -0.28 20.31 -2.55
N ALA A 44 -0.11 19.93 -1.28
CA ALA A 44 0.34 20.84 -0.23
C ALA A 44 1.76 21.37 -0.51
N MET A 45 2.69 20.49 -0.87
CA MET A 45 4.05 20.88 -1.27
C MET A 45 4.04 21.85 -2.44
N ARG A 46 3.32 21.53 -3.53
CA ARG A 46 3.25 22.39 -4.72
C ARG A 46 2.68 23.78 -4.41
N LYS A 47 1.61 23.84 -3.61
CA LYS A 47 1.01 25.10 -3.19
C LYS A 47 2.03 25.94 -2.43
N GLU A 48 2.72 25.33 -1.48
CA GLU A 48 3.66 26.04 -0.63
C GLU A 48 4.94 26.45 -1.36
N THR A 49 5.46 25.65 -2.30
CA THR A 49 6.57 26.05 -3.18
C THR A 49 6.23 27.30 -3.98
N LYS A 50 4.97 27.39 -4.43
CA LYS A 50 4.49 28.52 -5.23
C LYS A 50 4.35 29.78 -4.38
N GLU A 51 3.84 29.67 -3.16
CA GLU A 51 3.63 30.80 -2.25
C GLU A 51 4.93 31.25 -1.56
N HIS A 52 5.82 30.31 -1.24
CA HIS A 52 7.06 30.53 -0.48
C HIS A 52 8.25 29.78 -1.10
N PRO A 53 8.72 30.21 -2.29
CA PRO A 53 9.80 29.52 -2.98
C PRO A 53 11.10 29.55 -2.19
N GLY A 54 11.77 28.40 -2.08
CA GLY A 54 13.06 28.25 -1.38
C GLY A 54 12.97 28.29 0.15
N GLN A 55 11.78 28.46 0.73
CA GLN A 55 11.57 28.38 2.16
C GLN A 55 11.36 26.92 2.61
N PRO A 56 11.76 26.55 3.84
CA PRO A 56 11.41 25.26 4.41
C PRO A 56 9.90 25.06 4.53
N TRP A 57 9.45 23.80 4.48
CA TRP A 57 8.03 23.49 4.67
C TRP A 57 7.53 23.86 6.05
N THR A 58 6.33 24.43 6.09
CA THR A 58 5.55 24.66 7.29
C THR A 58 5.28 23.35 8.03
N ALA A 59 5.08 23.43 9.34
CA ALA A 59 4.73 22.27 10.16
C ALA A 59 3.45 21.56 9.67
N ALA A 60 2.52 22.28 9.04
CA ALA A 60 1.30 21.70 8.49
C ALA A 60 1.57 20.86 7.23
N THR A 61 2.42 21.34 6.33
CA THR A 61 2.84 20.60 5.13
C THR A 61 3.75 19.44 5.49
N GLN A 62 4.69 19.64 6.42
CA GLN A 62 5.54 18.56 6.92
C GLN A 62 4.72 17.42 7.54
N ARG A 63 3.64 17.73 8.28
CA ARG A 63 2.73 16.69 8.81
C ARG A 63 2.07 15.87 7.70
N LYS A 64 1.63 16.50 6.60
CA LYS A 64 1.04 15.80 5.45
C LYS A 64 2.07 14.92 4.73
N ILE A 65 3.29 15.42 4.54
CA ILE A 65 4.41 14.65 3.98
C ILE A 65 4.69 13.41 4.84
N ASN A 66 4.83 13.59 6.15
CA ASN A 66 5.08 12.50 7.09
C ASN A 66 3.93 11.47 7.07
N GLN A 67 2.68 11.93 6.94
CA GLN A 67 1.53 11.05 6.78
C GLN A 67 1.61 10.25 5.47
N GLY A 68 2.03 10.87 4.36
CA GLY A 68 2.33 10.19 3.10
C GLY A 68 3.28 9.01 3.29
N PHE A 69 4.46 9.27 3.88
CA PHE A 69 5.46 8.23 4.14
C PHE A 69 4.96 7.13 5.08
N LYS A 70 4.17 7.49 6.10
CA LYS A 70 3.58 6.51 7.02
C LYS A 70 2.68 5.51 6.28
N TYR A 71 1.80 6.00 5.42
CA TYR A 71 0.89 5.13 4.67
C TYR A 71 1.57 4.36 3.55
N GLU A 72 2.63 4.92 2.96
CA GLU A 72 3.50 4.19 2.04
C GLU A 72 4.16 2.98 2.71
N MET A 73 4.73 3.15 3.91
CA MET A 73 5.24 2.02 4.70
C MET A 73 4.15 0.98 4.99
N ILE A 74 2.93 1.41 5.33
CA ILE A 74 1.81 0.49 5.61
C ILE A 74 1.43 -0.30 4.35
N ALA A 75 1.33 0.37 3.20
CA ALA A 75 0.99 -0.27 1.93
C ALA A 75 2.07 -1.26 1.49
N PHE A 76 3.35 -0.93 1.66
CA PHE A 76 4.45 -1.85 1.38
C PHE A 76 4.41 -3.09 2.28
N LYS A 77 4.21 -2.93 3.59
CA LYS A 77 4.05 -4.08 4.50
C LYS A 77 2.89 -4.99 4.10
N ALA A 78 1.75 -4.42 3.69
CA ALA A 78 0.62 -5.20 3.21
C ALA A 78 0.93 -5.95 1.90
N SER A 79 1.70 -5.32 1.00
CA SER A 79 2.15 -5.97 -0.24
C SER A 79 3.14 -7.11 0.04
N ASP A 80 4.09 -6.91 0.96
CA ASP A 80 5.04 -7.93 1.37
C ASP A 80 4.36 -9.13 2.03
N GLU A 81 3.38 -8.88 2.91
CA GLU A 81 2.60 -9.94 3.56
C GLU A 81 1.82 -10.78 2.52
N LEU A 82 1.15 -10.12 1.57
CA LEU A 82 0.46 -10.80 0.48
C LEU A 82 1.43 -11.61 -0.40
N LYS A 83 2.58 -11.03 -0.75
CA LYS A 83 3.61 -11.69 -1.56
C LYS A 83 4.17 -12.92 -0.85
N ALA A 84 4.47 -12.81 0.44
CA ALA A 84 4.97 -13.91 1.25
C ALA A 84 3.96 -15.07 1.30
N TYR A 85 2.68 -14.76 1.53
CA TYR A 85 1.62 -15.76 1.55
C TYR A 85 1.43 -16.44 0.19
N MET A 86 1.46 -15.67 -0.90
CA MET A 86 1.38 -16.25 -2.25
C MET A 86 2.57 -17.17 -2.56
N GLU A 87 3.77 -16.81 -2.11
CA GLU A 87 4.95 -17.65 -2.28
C GLU A 87 4.88 -18.93 -1.44
N GLU A 88 4.33 -18.86 -0.22
CA GLU A 88 4.03 -20.02 0.61
C GLU A 88 3.07 -20.99 -0.10
N MET A 89 1.97 -20.47 -0.66
CA MET A 89 1.01 -21.30 -1.39
C MET A 89 1.59 -21.91 -2.67
N ARG A 90 2.54 -21.24 -3.33
CA ARG A 90 3.29 -21.81 -4.47
C ARG A 90 4.21 -22.95 -4.07
N LYS A 91 4.82 -22.88 -2.88
CA LYS A 91 5.68 -23.96 -2.37
C LYS A 91 4.87 -25.15 -1.90
N LYS A 92 3.65 -24.91 -1.41
CA LYS A 92 2.75 -25.94 -0.87
C LYS A 92 2.09 -26.81 -1.96
N TYR A 93 1.81 -26.28 -3.16
CA TYR A 93 0.87 -26.87 -4.14
C TYR A 93 1.40 -27.00 -5.56
#